data_AF-A0A356XEL0-F1
#
_entry.id   AF-A0A356XEL0-F1
#
_cell.length_a   1.000
_cell.length_b   1.000
_cell.length_c   1.000
_cell.angle_alpha   90.00
_cell.angle_beta   90.00
_cell.angle_gamma   90.00
#
_symmetry.space_group_name_H-M   'P 1'
#
loop_
_entity.id
_entity.type
_entity.pdbx_description
1 polymer ?
#
loop_
_entity_poly.entity_id
_entity_poly.type
_entity_poly.pdbx_seq_one_letter_code
_entity_poly.pdbx_strand_id
1 'polypeptide(L)'
;MKHTRKYLRILVSSILIFLFFTSMTACTGGSRNDPSPQTSPGSRSATIKNANTANTGPGAGLTSPGASAGLPAGSPYTTAEQAAAIGYAEAVKWKSDAVLAYISPDTYFMDFDFTNTGLATRWGMEFANRTDNTQLFVHVVCGKMDYTKNLGNTRDAPLNPNLKADRPAIPLQQALKTILDNGSPKNTLPAGVFFRIEPDGGTATTDPRWTITFRFELDEGKSEIHAYSVNALNGSVYEKGTGFIQQPGSKSLTVDQLKYKPGYTAPFNEVQAVLKFYGLMNRRSFDEAFKLLDDSLLSGKGARDMWKSTYDKVASLDVKSVVVDSTRGDGSIVCLVTSFATGDKDIVESIGWGAWPVNNTRYVTVKKTGSDYRITEISTSK
;
A
#
# COMPACT_ATOMS: atom_id res chain seq x y z
N MET A 1 31.81 -19.15 3.89
CA MET A 1 31.81 -17.82 3.24
C MET A 1 31.22 -17.75 1.82
N LYS A 2 30.99 -18.86 1.08
CA LYS A 2 30.39 -18.80 -0.28
C LYS A 2 28.85 -18.66 -0.32
N HIS A 3 28.14 -19.00 0.75
CA HIS A 3 26.66 -18.93 0.79
C HIS A 3 26.10 -17.51 1.07
N THR A 4 26.81 -16.67 1.82
CA THR A 4 26.34 -15.34 2.23
C THR A 4 26.30 -14.34 1.06
N ARG A 5 27.14 -14.50 0.04
CA ARG A 5 27.16 -13.61 -1.15
C ARG A 5 25.97 -13.80 -2.10
N LYS A 6 25.28 -14.96 -2.05
CA LYS A 6 24.19 -15.28 -2.98
C LYS A 6 22.86 -14.64 -2.55
N TYR A 7 22.58 -14.61 -1.25
CA TYR A 7 21.38 -13.97 -0.70
C TYR A 7 21.38 -12.44 -0.85
N LEU A 8 22.56 -11.81 -0.76
CA LEU A 8 22.70 -10.36 -0.92
C LEU A 8 22.34 -9.89 -2.34
N ARG A 9 22.62 -10.68 -3.39
CA ARG A 9 22.26 -10.32 -4.79
C ARG A 9 20.75 -10.35 -5.06
N ILE A 10 20.03 -11.28 -4.44
CA ILE A 10 18.58 -11.44 -4.62
C ILE A 10 17.82 -10.30 -3.92
N LEU A 11 18.28 -9.91 -2.72
CA LEU A 11 17.71 -8.77 -1.99
C LEU A 11 17.97 -7.44 -2.73
N VAL A 12 19.19 -7.23 -3.24
CA VAL A 12 19.55 -6.02 -4.00
C VAL A 12 18.78 -5.91 -5.32
N SER A 13 18.55 -7.02 -6.04
CA SER A 13 17.77 -6.98 -7.29
C SER A 13 16.30 -6.67 -7.06
N SER A 14 15.72 -7.16 -5.95
CA SER A 14 14.33 -6.89 -5.56
C SER A 14 14.13 -5.43 -5.11
N ILE A 15 15.14 -4.82 -4.50
CA ILE A 15 15.15 -3.41 -4.09
C ILE A 15 15.40 -2.48 -5.29
N LEU A 16 16.22 -2.88 -6.26
CA LEU A 16 16.45 -2.10 -7.49
C LEU A 16 15.19 -1.99 -8.36
N ILE A 17 14.36 -3.03 -8.41
CA ILE A 17 13.03 -2.95 -9.05
C ILE A 17 12.17 -1.90 -8.33
N PHE A 18 12.20 -1.86 -7.00
CA PHE A 18 11.47 -0.87 -6.19
C PHE A 18 11.97 0.58 -6.41
N LEU A 19 13.26 0.78 -6.67
CA LEU A 19 13.84 2.10 -6.97
C LEU A 19 13.59 2.55 -8.41
N PHE A 20 13.46 1.63 -9.36
CA PHE A 20 13.14 1.98 -10.75
C PHE A 20 11.70 2.52 -10.92
N PHE A 21 10.76 2.15 -10.05
CA PHE A 21 9.38 2.65 -10.12
C PHE A 21 9.16 4.03 -9.47
N THR A 22 10.12 4.55 -8.69
CA THR A 22 10.03 5.93 -8.16
C THR A 22 10.61 6.99 -9.11
N SER A 23 11.18 6.59 -10.24
CA SER A 23 11.69 7.49 -11.29
C SER A 23 11.03 7.16 -12.63
N MET A 24 10.49 8.17 -13.33
CA MET A 24 9.72 8.15 -14.61
C MET A 24 8.19 8.23 -14.41
N THR A 25 7.42 9.21 -14.91
CA THR A 25 7.68 10.32 -15.85
C THR A 25 6.62 11.42 -15.64
N ALA A 26 7.05 12.67 -15.41
CA ALA A 26 6.24 13.83 -15.71
C ALA A 26 6.28 14.02 -17.24
N CYS A 27 5.35 13.41 -17.97
CA CYS A 27 5.13 13.72 -19.38
C CYS A 27 4.33 15.02 -19.46
N THR A 28 5.00 16.13 -19.74
CA THR A 28 4.35 17.36 -20.21
C THR A 28 3.78 17.10 -21.60
N GLY A 29 2.46 16.92 -21.68
CA GLY A 29 1.74 16.76 -22.94
C GLY A 29 1.72 18.06 -23.73
N GLY A 30 2.64 18.20 -24.69
CA GLY A 30 2.54 19.17 -25.77
C GLY A 30 1.60 18.63 -26.85
N SER A 31 0.48 19.33 -27.04
CA SER A 31 -0.53 19.07 -28.07
C SER A 31 0.08 19.08 -29.48
N ARG A 32 -0.08 17.98 -30.22
CA ARG A 32 0.00 17.97 -31.69
C ARG A 32 -1.31 17.41 -32.23
N ASN A 33 -1.99 18.26 -33.00
CA ASN A 33 -3.17 17.96 -33.78
C ASN A 33 -2.85 16.91 -34.86
N ASP A 34 -3.68 15.88 -34.94
CA ASP A 34 -4.03 15.19 -36.19
C ASP A 34 -5.31 14.34 -35.98
N PRO A 35 -6.05 13.98 -37.04
CA PRO A 35 -7.51 14.14 -37.06
C PRO A 35 -8.31 12.91 -36.62
N SER A 36 -9.54 13.20 -36.20
CA SER A 36 -10.61 12.31 -35.73
C SER A 36 -11.17 11.34 -36.82
N PRO A 37 -12.16 10.47 -36.54
CA PRO A 37 -11.93 9.04 -36.36
C PRO A 37 -12.78 8.16 -37.31
N GLN A 38 -12.40 6.89 -37.46
CA GLN A 38 -13.32 5.87 -37.98
C GLN A 38 -14.21 5.33 -36.85
N THR A 39 -15.51 5.51 -37.05
CA THR A 39 -16.64 5.04 -36.25
C THR A 39 -16.90 3.53 -36.42
N SER A 40 -17.25 2.84 -35.32
CA SER A 40 -18.42 1.93 -35.14
C SER A 40 -18.18 0.91 -33.99
N PRO A 41 -19.21 0.24 -33.43
CA PRO A 41 -20.20 0.82 -32.52
C PRO A 41 -20.45 -0.05 -31.25
N GLY A 42 -21.13 0.54 -30.25
CA GLY A 42 -22.00 -0.20 -29.34
C GLY A 42 -21.40 -0.69 -28.02
N SER A 43 -21.27 0.21 -27.04
CA SER A 43 -21.14 -0.19 -25.63
C SER A 43 -22.51 -0.66 -25.12
N ARG A 44 -22.66 -1.97 -24.93
CA ARG A 44 -23.74 -2.55 -24.10
C ARG A 44 -23.23 -2.64 -22.66
N SER A 45 -23.86 -1.91 -21.77
CA SER A 45 -23.72 -2.09 -20.32
C SER A 45 -24.22 -3.48 -19.95
N ALA A 46 -23.30 -4.39 -19.59
CA ALA A 46 -23.62 -5.72 -19.12
C ALA A 46 -23.73 -5.72 -17.59
N THR A 47 -24.95 -5.77 -17.09
CA THR A 47 -25.22 -6.21 -15.71
C THR A 47 -24.76 -7.66 -15.56
N ILE A 48 -23.71 -7.89 -14.77
CA ILE A 48 -23.21 -9.24 -14.48
C ILE A 48 -24.23 -9.93 -13.57
N LYS A 49 -24.99 -10.87 -14.14
CA LYS A 49 -25.67 -11.92 -13.37
C LYS A 49 -24.66 -13.04 -13.11
N ASN A 50 -24.55 -13.44 -11.85
CA ASN A 50 -23.77 -14.59 -11.40
C ASN A 50 -24.10 -15.83 -12.22
N ALA A 51 -23.14 -16.30 -13.02
CA ALA A 51 -23.17 -17.60 -13.66
C ALA A 51 -22.17 -18.53 -12.98
N ASN A 52 -22.70 -19.45 -12.17
CA ASN A 52 -21.98 -20.62 -11.71
C ASN A 52 -21.77 -21.55 -12.92
N THR A 53 -20.53 -21.66 -13.39
CA THR A 53 -20.10 -22.77 -14.24
C THR A 53 -18.78 -23.29 -13.71
N ALA A 54 -18.84 -24.53 -13.22
CA ALA A 54 -17.73 -25.27 -12.66
C ALA A 54 -16.68 -25.56 -13.73
N ASN A 55 -15.43 -25.16 -13.45
CA ASN A 55 -14.27 -25.65 -14.18
C ASN A 55 -13.41 -26.45 -13.18
N THR A 56 -13.38 -27.76 -13.37
CA THR A 56 -12.75 -28.77 -12.52
C THR A 56 -11.25 -28.84 -12.78
N GLY A 57 -10.51 -27.82 -12.36
CA GLY A 57 -9.09 -27.93 -12.03
C GLY A 57 -8.92 -28.20 -10.54
N PRO A 58 -7.78 -28.75 -10.06
CA PRO A 58 -7.61 -29.13 -8.65
C PRO A 58 -7.56 -27.89 -7.73
N GLY A 59 -8.73 -27.39 -7.35
CA GLY A 59 -9.30 -27.75 -6.05
C GLY A 59 -8.74 -27.08 -4.80
N ALA A 60 -7.97 -25.99 -4.90
CA ALA A 60 -7.89 -25.05 -3.77
C ALA A 60 -9.04 -24.05 -3.91
N GLY A 61 -10.24 -24.50 -3.51
CA GLY A 61 -11.41 -23.66 -3.39
C GLY A 61 -11.10 -22.52 -2.42
N LEU A 62 -11.19 -21.30 -2.91
CA LEU A 62 -11.36 -20.14 -2.06
C LEU A 62 -12.67 -20.38 -1.32
N THR A 63 -12.60 -20.88 -0.08
CA THR A 63 -13.63 -20.53 0.88
C THR A 63 -13.65 -19.01 0.88
N SER A 64 -14.85 -18.42 0.73
CA SER A 64 -15.02 -16.97 0.67
C SER A 64 -14.09 -16.32 1.69
N PRO A 65 -13.28 -15.32 1.29
CA PRO A 65 -12.31 -14.70 2.19
C PRO A 65 -13.03 -14.38 3.49
N GLY A 66 -12.49 -14.93 4.60
CA GLY A 66 -13.06 -14.73 5.93
C GLY A 66 -13.38 -13.25 6.07
N ALA A 67 -14.66 -12.97 6.34
CA ALA A 67 -15.25 -11.64 6.20
C ALA A 67 -14.27 -10.57 6.68
N SER A 68 -13.68 -9.81 5.75
CA SER A 68 -12.99 -8.58 6.14
C SER A 68 -14.01 -7.81 6.96
N ALA A 69 -13.70 -7.49 8.21
CA ALA A 69 -14.60 -6.72 9.08
C ALA A 69 -15.18 -5.58 8.24
N GLY A 70 -16.50 -5.64 8.01
CA GLY A 70 -17.17 -5.00 6.88
C GLY A 70 -16.72 -3.56 6.72
N LEU A 71 -15.95 -3.30 5.65
CA LEU A 71 -15.60 -1.93 5.31
C LEU A 71 -16.90 -1.15 5.12
N PRO A 72 -17.00 0.07 5.66
CA PRO A 72 -18.17 0.91 5.41
C PRO A 72 -18.40 1.04 3.90
N ALA A 73 -19.69 1.05 3.51
CA ALA A 73 -20.06 1.27 2.12
C ALA A 73 -19.39 2.55 1.60
N GLY A 74 -18.75 2.47 0.43
CA GLY A 74 -18.04 3.60 -0.17
C GLY A 74 -16.58 3.78 0.29
N SER A 75 -16.04 2.92 1.16
CA SER A 75 -14.60 2.90 1.45
C SER A 75 -13.79 2.63 0.18
N PRO A 76 -12.72 3.40 -0.11
CA PRO A 76 -11.83 3.15 -1.24
C PRO A 76 -10.81 2.04 -0.97
N TYR A 77 -10.71 1.57 0.27
CA TYR A 77 -9.73 0.55 0.62
C TYR A 77 -10.12 -0.83 0.12
N THR A 78 -9.11 -1.60 -0.27
CA THR A 78 -9.25 -3.03 -0.58
C THR A 78 -8.15 -3.83 0.10
N THR A 79 -8.44 -5.10 0.39
CA THR A 79 -7.42 -6.06 0.80
C THR A 79 -6.63 -6.55 -0.42
N ALA A 80 -5.48 -7.18 -0.18
CA ALA A 80 -4.68 -7.78 -1.25
C ALA A 80 -5.48 -8.83 -2.05
N GLU A 81 -6.35 -9.60 -1.40
CA GLU A 81 -7.16 -10.64 -2.03
C GLU A 81 -8.25 -10.05 -2.92
N GLN A 82 -8.89 -8.98 -2.47
CA GLN A 82 -9.87 -8.24 -3.28
C GLN A 82 -9.22 -7.63 -4.52
N ALA A 83 -8.05 -7.00 -4.35
CA ALA A 83 -7.29 -6.44 -5.46
C ALA A 83 -6.80 -7.54 -6.43
N ALA A 84 -6.27 -8.65 -5.90
CA ALA A 84 -5.86 -9.80 -6.70
C ALA A 84 -7.02 -10.38 -7.51
N ALA A 85 -8.23 -10.48 -6.94
CA ALA A 85 -9.40 -10.97 -7.67
C ALA A 85 -9.74 -10.08 -8.88
N ILE A 86 -9.66 -8.76 -8.74
CA ILE A 86 -9.83 -7.81 -9.85
C ILE A 86 -8.71 -8.00 -10.88
N GLY A 87 -7.46 -8.12 -10.42
CA GLY A 87 -6.31 -8.34 -11.28
C GLY A 87 -6.42 -9.63 -12.08
N TYR A 88 -6.86 -10.72 -11.45
CA TYR A 88 -7.09 -12.01 -12.11
C TYR A 88 -8.14 -11.93 -13.20
N ALA A 89 -9.27 -11.26 -12.94
CA ALA A 89 -10.34 -11.09 -13.92
C ALA A 89 -9.85 -10.38 -15.19
N GLU A 90 -8.82 -9.53 -15.07
CA GLU A 90 -8.17 -8.88 -16.20
C GLU A 90 -7.10 -9.77 -16.84
N ALA A 91 -6.25 -10.39 -16.02
CA ALA A 91 -5.14 -11.23 -16.49
C ALA A 91 -5.62 -12.44 -17.31
N VAL A 92 -6.76 -13.03 -16.99
CA VAL A 92 -7.32 -14.17 -17.76
C VAL A 92 -7.79 -13.78 -19.17
N LYS A 93 -8.07 -12.50 -19.42
CA LYS A 93 -8.36 -11.98 -20.77
C LYS A 93 -7.09 -11.93 -21.63
N TRP A 94 -5.95 -11.71 -20.98
CA TRP A 94 -4.64 -11.72 -21.62
C TRP A 94 -4.13 -13.14 -21.86
N LYS A 95 -4.12 -13.98 -20.82
CA LYS A 95 -3.70 -15.39 -20.87
C LYS A 95 -4.53 -16.21 -19.89
N SER A 96 -5.15 -17.30 -20.37
CA SER A 96 -6.03 -18.15 -19.56
C SER A 96 -5.32 -18.87 -18.40
N ASP A 97 -3.99 -19.04 -18.49
CA ASP A 97 -3.13 -19.68 -17.49
C ASP A 97 -2.25 -18.66 -16.72
N ALA A 98 -2.65 -17.38 -16.70
CA ALA A 98 -1.96 -16.34 -15.95
C ALA A 98 -1.86 -16.68 -14.45
N VAL A 99 -0.67 -16.50 -13.89
CA VAL A 99 -0.34 -16.74 -12.48
C VAL A 99 0.04 -15.43 -11.82
N LEU A 100 -0.51 -15.13 -10.64
CA LEU A 100 -0.05 -13.98 -9.85
C LEU A 100 1.39 -14.23 -9.39
N ALA A 101 2.33 -13.51 -9.98
CA ALA A 101 3.75 -13.61 -9.64
C ALA A 101 4.15 -12.61 -8.55
N TYR A 102 3.48 -11.46 -8.49
CA TYR A 102 3.75 -10.38 -7.56
C TYR A 102 2.48 -9.60 -7.23
N ILE A 103 2.31 -9.20 -5.97
CA ILE A 103 1.37 -8.15 -5.57
C ILE A 103 1.98 -7.34 -4.44
N SER A 104 1.88 -6.01 -4.53
CA SER A 104 2.32 -5.06 -3.51
C SER A 104 1.34 -3.90 -3.44
N PRO A 105 1.02 -3.37 -2.26
CA PRO A 105 0.42 -2.05 -2.18
C PRO A 105 1.48 -1.01 -2.55
N ASP A 106 1.04 0.13 -3.07
CA ASP A 106 1.90 1.30 -3.10
C ASP A 106 2.05 1.82 -1.67
N THR A 107 3.29 2.03 -1.20
CA THR A 107 3.57 2.30 0.22
C THR A 107 2.93 3.60 0.73
N TYR A 108 2.70 4.58 -0.15
CA TYR A 108 1.99 5.82 0.19
C TYR A 108 0.47 5.67 0.31
N PHE A 109 -0.06 4.52 -0.08
CA PHE A 109 -1.51 4.26 -0.22
C PHE A 109 -1.99 3.18 0.74
N MET A 110 -1.11 2.76 1.65
CA MET A 110 -1.46 1.90 2.77
C MET A 110 -2.31 2.67 3.77
N ASP A 111 -3.30 2.00 4.33
CA ASP A 111 -4.07 2.52 5.44
C ASP A 111 -3.18 2.81 6.67
N PHE A 112 -3.56 3.77 7.52
CA PHE A 112 -2.78 4.14 8.70
C PHE A 112 -2.56 2.97 9.68
N ASP A 113 -3.49 2.02 9.70
CA ASP A 113 -3.48 0.81 10.51
C ASP A 113 -3.21 -0.43 9.64
N PHE A 114 -2.39 -0.25 8.59
CA PHE A 114 -2.08 -1.30 7.62
C PHE A 114 -1.63 -2.59 8.28
N THR A 115 -0.79 -2.51 9.33
CA THR A 115 -0.28 -3.71 10.00
C THR A 115 -1.37 -4.59 10.61
N ASN A 116 -2.51 -4.00 10.97
CA ASN A 116 -3.64 -4.73 11.54
C ASN A 116 -4.72 -5.05 10.51
N THR A 117 -4.81 -4.29 9.42
CA THR A 117 -5.92 -4.39 8.46
C THR A 117 -5.52 -4.96 7.10
N GLY A 118 -4.27 -4.80 6.66
CA GLY A 118 -3.81 -5.18 5.32
C GLY A 118 -4.48 -4.38 4.19
N LEU A 119 -5.02 -3.19 4.48
CA LEU A 119 -5.81 -2.39 3.56
C LEU A 119 -4.98 -1.35 2.81
N ALA A 120 -5.15 -1.25 1.49
CA ALA A 120 -4.59 -0.15 0.71
C ALA A 120 -5.59 0.35 -0.34
N THR A 121 -5.44 1.61 -0.75
CA THR A 121 -6.21 2.20 -1.85
C THR A 121 -5.59 1.90 -3.21
N ARG A 122 -4.33 1.46 -3.27
CA ARG A 122 -3.63 1.12 -4.52
C ARG A 122 -2.81 -0.16 -4.41
N TRP A 123 -2.90 -0.97 -5.45
CA TRP A 123 -2.20 -2.25 -5.59
C TRP A 123 -1.59 -2.38 -6.98
N GLY A 124 -0.28 -2.64 -7.01
CA GLY A 124 0.45 -3.09 -8.20
C GLY A 124 0.57 -4.60 -8.20
N MET A 125 0.30 -5.22 -9.34
CA MET A 125 0.36 -6.66 -9.51
C MET A 125 1.08 -7.04 -10.79
N GLU A 126 1.85 -8.12 -10.75
CA GLU A 126 2.39 -8.76 -11.94
C GLU A 126 1.80 -10.15 -12.08
N PHE A 127 1.21 -10.40 -13.24
CA PHE A 127 0.82 -11.72 -13.68
C PHE A 127 1.87 -12.23 -14.67
N ALA A 128 2.32 -13.45 -14.46
CA ALA A 128 3.22 -14.14 -15.39
C ALA A 128 2.43 -15.20 -16.15
N ASN A 129 2.79 -15.37 -17.42
CA ASN A 129 2.41 -16.59 -18.12
C ASN A 129 3.19 -17.78 -17.51
N ARG A 130 2.55 -18.95 -17.42
CA ARG A 130 3.19 -20.16 -16.92
C ARG A 130 4.15 -20.76 -17.94
N THR A 131 3.83 -20.60 -19.23
CA THR A 131 4.51 -21.29 -20.34
C THR A 131 5.63 -20.50 -20.99
N ASP A 132 5.64 -19.18 -20.82
CA ASP A 132 6.71 -18.31 -21.31
C ASP A 132 7.08 -17.24 -20.25
N ASN A 133 8.05 -16.40 -20.59
CA ASN A 133 8.56 -15.38 -19.68
C ASN A 133 7.78 -14.05 -19.77
N THR A 134 6.62 -14.03 -20.43
CA THR A 134 5.84 -12.80 -20.58
C THR A 134 5.12 -12.40 -19.30
N GLN A 135 4.96 -11.10 -19.10
CA GLN A 135 4.29 -10.54 -17.93
C GLN A 135 3.25 -9.47 -18.30
N LEU A 136 2.19 -9.43 -17.50
CA LEU A 136 1.19 -8.38 -17.49
C LEU A 136 1.24 -7.68 -16.13
N PHE A 137 1.48 -6.37 -16.15
CA PHE A 137 1.27 -5.53 -14.99
C PHE A 137 -0.19 -5.10 -14.95
N VAL A 138 -0.82 -5.21 -13.78
CA VAL A 138 -2.17 -4.73 -13.52
C VAL A 138 -2.13 -3.78 -12.33
N HIS A 139 -2.76 -2.62 -12.49
CA HIS A 139 -2.88 -1.62 -11.45
C HIS A 139 -4.34 -1.51 -11.01
N VAL A 140 -4.57 -1.62 -9.70
CA VAL A 140 -5.90 -1.49 -9.10
C VAL A 140 -5.90 -0.30 -8.15
N VAL A 141 -6.84 0.62 -8.35
CA VAL A 141 -7.01 1.84 -7.56
C VAL A 141 -8.44 1.91 -7.05
N CYS A 142 -8.60 2.11 -5.74
CA CYS A 142 -9.88 2.23 -5.06
C CYS A 142 -10.86 1.07 -5.38
N GLY A 143 -10.34 -0.16 -5.42
CA GLY A 143 -11.11 -1.37 -5.75
C GLY A 143 -11.60 -1.44 -7.19
N LYS A 144 -11.00 -0.68 -8.11
CA LYS A 144 -11.30 -0.71 -9.53
C LYS A 144 -10.03 -0.93 -10.34
N MET A 145 -10.17 -1.59 -11.49
CA MET A 145 -9.10 -1.65 -12.48
C MET A 145 -8.78 -0.22 -12.93
N ASP A 146 -7.52 0.18 -12.87
CA ASP A 146 -7.04 1.48 -13.34
C ASP A 146 -6.37 1.35 -14.72
N TYR A 147 -5.28 0.60 -14.82
CA TYR A 147 -4.68 0.26 -16.11
C TYR A 147 -3.98 -1.11 -16.13
N THR A 148 -3.72 -1.59 -17.34
CA THR A 148 -2.87 -2.75 -17.61
C THR A 148 -1.70 -2.37 -18.50
N LYS A 149 -0.55 -3.01 -18.30
CA LYS A 149 0.62 -2.86 -19.17
C LYS A 149 1.24 -4.21 -19.46
N ASN A 150 1.29 -4.60 -20.72
CA ASN A 150 2.08 -5.75 -21.14
C ASN A 150 3.56 -5.40 -21.03
N LEU A 151 4.29 -6.11 -20.18
CA LEU A 151 5.71 -5.89 -19.96
C LEU A 151 6.59 -6.66 -20.97
N GLY A 152 6.00 -7.59 -21.73
CA GLY A 152 6.74 -8.46 -22.62
C GLY A 152 7.56 -9.49 -21.84
N ASN A 153 8.67 -9.95 -22.44
CA ASN A 153 9.57 -10.94 -21.85
C ASN A 153 10.58 -10.29 -20.91
N THR A 154 10.15 -9.99 -19.68
CA THR A 154 10.96 -9.30 -18.66
C THR A 154 11.50 -10.22 -17.57
N ARG A 155 11.15 -11.51 -17.60
CA ARG A 155 11.62 -12.48 -16.59
C ARG A 155 12.88 -13.20 -17.06
N ASP A 156 13.84 -13.29 -16.15
CA ASP A 156 15.08 -14.05 -16.37
C ASP A 156 14.84 -15.56 -16.53
N ALA A 157 13.74 -16.08 -15.98
CA ALA A 157 13.38 -17.50 -16.06
C ALA A 157 11.85 -17.70 -16.01
N PRO A 158 11.33 -18.82 -16.55
CA PRO A 158 9.91 -19.15 -16.47
C PRO A 158 9.49 -19.45 -15.02
N LEU A 159 8.18 -19.58 -14.80
CA LEU A 159 7.69 -20.05 -13.50
C LEU A 159 8.02 -21.54 -13.35
N ASN A 160 8.21 -22.00 -12.12
CA ASN A 160 8.36 -23.43 -11.87
C ASN A 160 7.10 -24.16 -12.36
N PRO A 161 7.21 -25.18 -13.22
CA PRO A 161 6.04 -25.91 -13.72
C PRO A 161 5.28 -26.65 -12.61
N ASN A 162 5.93 -26.93 -11.48
CA ASN A 162 5.39 -27.62 -10.31
C ASN A 162 4.96 -26.66 -9.19
N LEU A 163 4.58 -25.41 -9.52
CA LEU A 163 4.04 -24.49 -8.53
C LEU A 163 2.85 -25.09 -7.80
N LYS A 164 2.94 -25.15 -6.46
CA LYS A 164 1.88 -25.68 -5.59
C LYS A 164 0.63 -24.80 -5.57
N ALA A 165 0.81 -23.49 -5.78
CA ALA A 165 -0.27 -22.52 -5.89
C ALA A 165 0.17 -21.32 -6.73
N ASP A 166 -0.80 -20.70 -7.39
CA ASP A 166 -0.66 -19.45 -8.13
C ASP A 166 -1.12 -18.23 -7.31
N ARG A 167 -1.58 -18.45 -6.09
CA ARG A 167 -2.12 -17.42 -5.19
C ARG A 167 -1.72 -17.68 -3.74
N PRO A 168 -1.64 -16.64 -2.89
CA PRO A 168 -1.48 -16.84 -1.45
C PRO A 168 -2.68 -17.62 -0.90
N ALA A 169 -2.40 -18.65 -0.08
CA ALA A 169 -3.45 -19.40 0.61
C ALA A 169 -3.83 -18.76 1.95
N ILE A 170 -2.88 -18.08 2.60
CA ILE A 170 -3.16 -17.24 3.75
C ILE A 170 -3.36 -15.79 3.31
N PRO A 171 -4.36 -15.07 3.88
CA PRO A 171 -4.52 -13.65 3.63
C PRO A 171 -3.32 -12.82 4.11
N LEU A 172 -3.10 -11.66 3.49
CA LEU A 172 -2.04 -10.73 3.92
C LEU A 172 -2.21 -10.32 5.39
N GLN A 173 -3.45 -10.06 5.83
CA GLN A 173 -3.72 -9.70 7.23
C GLN A 173 -3.23 -10.79 8.20
N GLN A 174 -3.41 -12.06 7.85
CA GLN A 174 -2.88 -13.17 8.65
C GLN A 174 -1.36 -13.20 8.63
N ALA A 175 -0.72 -12.97 7.47
CA ALA A 175 0.73 -12.90 7.38
C ALA A 175 1.32 -11.74 8.22
N LEU A 176 0.69 -10.56 8.20
CA LEU A 176 1.05 -9.43 9.04
C LEU A 176 0.94 -9.76 10.53
N LYS A 177 -0.16 -10.40 10.93
CA LYS A 177 -0.34 -10.88 12.31
C LYS A 177 0.78 -11.84 12.73
N THR A 178 1.09 -12.83 11.89
CA THR A 178 2.19 -13.76 12.14
C THR A 178 3.51 -13.02 12.37
N ILE A 179 3.81 -12.01 11.57
CA ILE A 179 5.06 -11.24 11.68
C ILE A 179 5.10 -10.40 12.96
N LEU A 180 3.97 -9.76 13.33
CA LEU A 180 3.82 -9.03 14.59
C LEU A 180 4.03 -9.94 15.81
N ASP A 181 3.43 -11.14 15.78
CA ASP A 181 3.59 -12.14 16.84
C ASP A 181 5.04 -12.65 16.95
N ASN A 182 5.83 -12.54 15.88
CA ASN A 182 7.23 -12.94 15.80
C ASN A 182 8.22 -11.77 15.96
N GLY A 183 7.79 -10.69 16.64
CA GLY A 183 8.69 -9.64 17.10
C GLY A 183 9.07 -8.61 16.05
N SER A 184 8.24 -8.40 15.02
CA SER A 184 8.35 -7.20 14.21
C SER A 184 8.02 -5.95 15.02
N PRO A 185 8.43 -4.75 14.55
CA PRO A 185 8.03 -3.50 15.18
C PRO A 185 6.51 -3.41 15.29
N LYS A 186 6.03 -3.09 16.50
CA LYS A 186 4.64 -2.78 16.74
C LYS A 186 4.39 -1.33 16.38
N ASN A 187 3.19 -1.05 15.87
CA ASN A 187 2.77 0.29 15.49
C ASN A 187 3.84 0.92 14.58
N THR A 188 4.17 0.29 13.46
CA THR A 188 5.10 0.89 12.49
C THR A 188 4.56 0.52 11.13
N LEU A 189 4.36 1.53 10.28
CA LEU A 189 3.96 1.25 8.91
C LEU A 189 5.11 0.54 8.18
N PRO A 190 4.84 -0.56 7.46
CA PRO A 190 5.86 -1.19 6.63
C PRO A 190 6.45 -0.23 5.61
N ALA A 191 7.74 -0.36 5.35
CA ALA A 191 8.41 0.31 4.23
C ALA A 191 8.15 -0.39 2.89
N GLY A 192 7.65 -1.62 2.91
CA GLY A 192 7.30 -2.40 1.74
C GLY A 192 6.60 -3.69 2.14
N VAL A 193 5.67 -4.14 1.30
CA VAL A 193 4.89 -5.36 1.52
C VAL A 193 4.69 -5.99 0.18
N PHE A 194 5.09 -7.24 -0.01
CA PHE A 194 4.86 -7.89 -1.28
C PHE A 194 4.67 -9.38 -1.11
N PHE A 195 3.76 -9.93 -1.90
CA PHE A 195 3.73 -11.35 -2.20
C PHE A 195 4.59 -11.60 -3.43
N ARG A 196 5.33 -12.70 -3.42
CA ARG A 196 6.13 -13.12 -4.56
C ARG A 196 6.17 -14.62 -4.74
N ILE A 197 6.10 -15.03 -6.00
CA ILE A 197 6.51 -16.36 -6.47
C ILE A 197 7.87 -16.23 -7.14
N GLU A 198 8.88 -16.89 -6.59
CA GLU A 198 10.24 -16.83 -7.15
C GLU A 198 10.32 -17.63 -8.47
N PRO A 199 11.06 -17.13 -9.49
CA PRO A 199 11.38 -17.91 -10.68
C PRO A 199 12.15 -19.19 -10.33
N ASP A 200 12.10 -20.18 -11.22
CA ASP A 200 12.81 -21.45 -11.00
C ASP A 200 14.34 -21.28 -11.14
N GLY A 201 14.99 -20.89 -10.04
CA GLY A 201 16.43 -20.60 -9.97
C GLY A 201 17.28 -21.76 -9.42
N GLY A 202 16.71 -22.95 -9.24
CA GLY A 202 17.45 -24.14 -8.81
C GLY A 202 17.88 -24.19 -7.33
N THR A 203 17.35 -23.33 -6.44
CA THR A 203 17.63 -23.41 -4.99
C THR A 203 16.36 -23.38 -4.12
N ALA A 204 15.95 -24.59 -3.68
CA ALA A 204 15.29 -25.04 -2.45
C ALA A 204 14.06 -24.32 -1.81
N THR A 205 13.64 -23.12 -2.16
CA THR A 205 12.32 -22.61 -1.69
C THR A 205 11.56 -21.88 -2.79
N THR A 206 10.83 -22.65 -3.59
CA THR A 206 9.89 -22.19 -4.62
C THR A 206 8.52 -21.84 -4.06
N ASP A 207 8.33 -21.97 -2.75
CA ASP A 207 7.06 -21.68 -2.10
C ASP A 207 6.77 -20.16 -2.18
N PRO A 208 5.53 -19.79 -2.53
CA PRO A 208 5.08 -18.40 -2.50
C PRO A 208 5.24 -17.79 -1.11
N ARG A 209 5.64 -16.53 -1.03
CA ARG A 209 5.90 -15.85 0.25
C ARG A 209 5.31 -14.45 0.31
N TRP A 210 4.86 -14.07 1.49
CA TRP A 210 4.68 -12.67 1.87
C TRP A 210 5.99 -12.17 2.47
N THR A 211 6.48 -11.02 2.02
CA THR A 211 7.64 -10.33 2.57
C THR A 211 7.24 -8.91 2.97
N ILE A 212 7.51 -8.57 4.22
CA ILE A 212 7.20 -7.28 4.83
C ILE A 212 8.53 -6.68 5.27
N THR A 213 8.80 -5.45 4.84
CA THR A 213 10.01 -4.73 5.21
C THR A 213 9.69 -3.55 6.13
N PHE A 214 10.56 -3.30 7.10
CA PHE A 214 10.50 -2.14 7.97
C PHE A 214 11.80 -1.37 7.85
N ARG A 215 11.70 -0.05 7.72
CA ARG A 215 12.85 0.85 7.68
C ARG A 215 13.02 1.50 9.05
N PHE A 216 14.25 1.51 9.54
CA PHE A 216 14.64 2.19 10.77
C PHE A 216 15.66 3.25 10.42
N GLU A 217 15.40 4.48 10.82
CA GLU A 217 16.41 5.53 10.78
C GLU A 217 17.33 5.36 12.00
N LEU A 218 18.63 5.40 11.73
CA LEU A 218 19.72 5.34 12.69
C LEU A 218 20.37 6.73 12.78
N ASP A 219 21.41 6.84 13.61
CA ASP A 219 22.21 8.05 13.69
C ASP A 219 22.90 8.43 12.39
N GLU A 220 23.23 9.71 12.27
CA GLU A 220 24.08 10.25 11.20
C GLU A 220 23.49 10.01 9.79
N GLY A 221 22.17 9.95 9.67
CA GLY A 221 21.48 9.75 8.39
C GLY A 221 21.61 8.33 7.83
N LYS A 222 21.96 7.34 8.65
CA LYS A 222 21.97 5.93 8.27
C LYS A 222 20.57 5.35 8.42
N SER A 223 20.23 4.36 7.60
CA SER A 223 19.00 3.58 7.78
C SER A 223 19.25 2.08 7.63
N GLU A 224 18.44 1.28 8.32
CA GLU A 224 18.45 -0.18 8.25
C GLU A 224 17.09 -0.68 7.77
N ILE A 225 17.07 -1.78 7.00
CA ILE A 225 15.84 -2.46 6.58
C ILE A 225 15.80 -3.86 7.16
N HIS A 226 14.73 -4.17 7.90
CA HIS A 226 14.47 -5.53 8.36
C HIS A 226 13.40 -6.17 7.49
N ALA A 227 13.67 -7.36 6.98
CA ALA A 227 12.71 -8.11 6.16
C ALA A 227 12.20 -9.32 6.93
N TYR A 228 10.88 -9.44 6.99
CA TYR A 228 10.17 -10.56 7.60
C TYR A 228 9.44 -11.30 6.49
N SER A 229 9.63 -12.61 6.40
CA SER A 229 8.97 -13.41 5.36
C SER A 229 8.15 -14.52 5.97
N VAL A 230 6.96 -14.73 5.43
CA VAL A 230 6.03 -15.79 5.83
C VAL A 230 5.67 -16.60 4.59
N ASN A 231 5.65 -17.92 4.74
CA ASN A 231 5.17 -18.82 3.70
C ASN A 231 3.68 -18.55 3.46
N ALA A 232 3.36 -18.08 2.25
CA ALA A 232 2.01 -17.66 1.91
C ALA A 232 1.03 -18.84 1.76
N LEU A 233 1.50 -20.08 1.85
CA LEU A 233 0.67 -21.28 1.81
C LEU A 233 0.20 -21.72 3.20
N ASN A 234 1.04 -21.60 4.22
CA ASN A 234 0.78 -22.20 5.54
C ASN A 234 1.02 -21.27 6.74
N GLY A 235 1.53 -20.06 6.51
CA GLY A 235 1.78 -19.10 7.59
C GLY A 235 3.05 -19.33 8.38
N SER A 236 3.91 -20.30 8.01
CA SER A 236 5.18 -20.50 8.70
C SER A 236 6.14 -19.35 8.42
N VAL A 237 6.78 -18.82 9.46
CA VAL A 237 7.83 -17.79 9.35
C VAL A 237 9.08 -18.41 8.71
N TYR A 238 9.61 -17.76 7.68
CA TYR A 238 10.98 -18.02 7.22
C TYR A 238 11.96 -17.30 8.13
N GLU A 239 13.20 -17.80 8.28
CA GLU A 239 14.23 -17.15 9.11
C GLU A 239 14.26 -15.63 8.90
N LYS A 240 14.31 -14.89 10.01
CA LYS A 240 14.38 -13.43 10.01
C LYS A 240 15.67 -12.99 9.30
N GLY A 241 15.52 -12.42 8.11
CA GLY A 241 16.63 -11.85 7.35
C GLY A 241 16.84 -10.38 7.70
N THR A 242 17.99 -10.03 8.26
CA THR A 242 18.44 -8.63 8.32
C THR A 242 19.20 -8.31 7.04
N GLY A 243 18.66 -7.39 6.25
CA GLY A 243 19.25 -6.92 4.99
C GLY A 243 19.68 -5.47 5.13
N PHE A 244 20.97 -5.22 5.30
CA PHE A 244 21.49 -3.86 5.41
C PHE A 244 21.61 -3.22 4.02
N ILE A 245 21.00 -2.04 3.81
CA ILE A 245 21.49 -1.12 2.80
C ILE A 245 22.71 -0.43 3.42
N GLN A 246 23.88 -1.05 3.29
CA GLN A 246 25.13 -0.42 3.74
C GLN A 246 25.46 0.73 2.79
N GLN A 247 25.48 1.96 3.32
CA GLN A 247 26.42 2.95 2.78
C GLN A 247 27.84 2.44 3.07
N PRO A 248 28.80 2.56 2.11
CA PRO A 248 30.15 2.02 2.29
C PRO A 248 30.81 2.54 3.58
N GLY A 249 31.23 1.65 4.48
CA GLY A 249 32.07 1.98 5.65
C GLY A 249 31.48 1.75 7.05
N SER A 250 30.27 1.21 7.20
CA SER A 250 29.62 1.09 8.53
C SER A 250 29.70 -0.33 9.14
N LYS A 251 29.99 -0.42 10.45
CA LYS A 251 29.99 -1.67 11.25
C LYS A 251 28.55 -2.13 11.58
N SER A 252 28.34 -3.45 11.66
CA SER A 252 27.07 -4.09 12.04
C SER A 252 26.74 -3.87 13.52
N LEU A 253 25.48 -3.59 13.83
CA LEU A 253 24.94 -3.58 15.20
C LEU A 253 24.03 -4.81 15.43
N THR A 254 23.89 -5.26 16.67
CA THR A 254 22.96 -6.33 17.06
C THR A 254 21.58 -5.77 17.43
N VAL A 255 20.55 -6.63 17.46
CA VAL A 255 19.16 -6.24 17.80
C VAL A 255 19.07 -5.54 19.16
N ASP A 256 19.88 -5.94 20.14
CA ASP A 256 19.92 -5.33 21.48
C ASP A 256 20.65 -3.97 21.50
N GLN A 257 21.44 -3.66 20.46
CA GLN A 257 22.12 -2.38 20.29
C GLN A 257 21.23 -1.33 19.62
N LEU A 258 20.04 -1.72 19.13
CA LEU A 258 19.03 -0.82 18.56
C LEU A 258 18.22 -0.10 19.65
N LYS A 259 18.91 0.53 20.61
CA LYS A 259 18.27 1.52 21.48
C LYS A 259 17.95 2.74 20.63
N TYR A 260 16.67 2.84 20.25
CA TYR A 260 16.05 3.97 19.54
C TYR A 260 16.70 5.30 19.89
N LYS A 261 17.30 5.97 18.91
CA LYS A 261 17.73 7.35 19.05
C LYS A 261 16.74 8.28 18.32
N PRO A 262 16.18 9.29 19.00
CA PRO A 262 15.20 10.19 18.43
C PRO A 262 15.90 11.22 17.54
N GLY A 263 15.48 11.31 16.27
CA GLY A 263 15.99 12.30 15.31
C GLY A 263 15.01 12.68 14.21
N TYR A 264 14.07 11.80 13.86
CA TYR A 264 12.86 12.11 13.11
C TYR A 264 11.70 11.31 13.71
N THR A 265 11.37 11.64 14.96
CA THR A 265 10.16 11.20 15.63
C THR A 265 9.48 12.45 16.14
N ALA A 266 8.37 12.85 15.52
CA ALA A 266 7.26 13.24 16.39
C ALA A 266 7.13 12.12 17.42
N PRO A 267 6.76 12.40 18.67
CA PRO A 267 6.30 11.30 19.50
C PRO A 267 5.21 10.61 18.69
N PHE A 268 5.37 9.29 18.57
CA PHE A 268 4.70 8.49 17.55
C PHE A 268 3.18 8.75 17.55
N ASN A 269 2.65 9.07 18.72
CA ASN A 269 1.25 9.36 18.99
C ASN A 269 0.69 10.58 18.22
N GLU A 270 1.46 11.66 18.05
CA GLU A 270 1.03 12.89 17.37
C GLU A 270 0.81 12.64 15.87
N VAL A 271 1.83 12.09 15.21
CA VAL A 271 1.75 11.74 13.78
C VAL A 271 0.71 10.65 13.57
N GLN A 272 0.60 9.69 14.48
CA GLN A 272 -0.45 8.68 14.42
C GLN A 272 -1.85 9.27 14.56
N ALA A 273 -2.07 10.27 15.43
CA ALA A 273 -3.37 10.93 15.53
C ALA A 273 -3.77 11.59 14.19
N VAL A 274 -2.82 12.24 13.51
CA VAL A 274 -3.03 12.82 12.18
C VAL A 274 -3.32 11.72 11.15
N LEU A 275 -2.47 10.70 11.04
CA LEU A 275 -2.67 9.59 10.08
C LEU A 275 -3.99 8.86 10.33
N LYS A 276 -4.33 8.60 11.60
CA LYS A 276 -5.58 7.98 12.01
C LYS A 276 -6.79 8.82 11.63
N PHE A 277 -6.73 10.15 11.81
CA PHE A 277 -7.80 11.04 11.37
C PHE A 277 -8.04 10.92 9.86
N TYR A 278 -7.01 11.13 9.03
CA TYR A 278 -7.14 11.04 7.57
C TYR A 278 -7.57 9.64 7.11
N GLY A 279 -7.03 8.58 7.71
CA GLY A 279 -7.41 7.20 7.40
C GLY A 279 -8.86 6.88 7.76
N LEU A 280 -9.35 7.33 8.93
CA LEU A 280 -10.76 7.17 9.31
C LEU A 280 -11.70 7.96 8.39
N MET A 281 -11.29 9.17 7.96
CA MET A 281 -12.04 9.94 6.96
C MET A 281 -12.11 9.20 5.62
N ASN A 282 -11.01 8.58 5.16
CA ASN A 282 -11.01 7.74 3.96
C ASN A 282 -11.91 6.52 4.08
N ARG A 283 -11.89 5.84 5.22
CA ARG A 283 -12.77 4.70 5.50
C ARG A 283 -14.24 5.10 5.66
N ARG A 284 -14.58 6.40 5.54
CA ARG A 284 -15.92 6.96 5.82
C ARG A 284 -16.39 6.69 7.26
N SER A 285 -15.46 6.45 8.18
CA SER A 285 -15.72 6.30 9.61
C SER A 285 -15.73 7.66 10.31
N PHE A 286 -16.57 8.57 9.81
CA PHE A 286 -16.54 10.00 10.18
C PHE A 286 -16.74 10.25 11.67
N ASP A 287 -17.63 9.51 12.31
CA ASP A 287 -17.90 9.72 13.74
C ASP A 287 -16.70 9.33 14.60
N GLU A 288 -15.93 8.31 14.19
CA GLU A 288 -14.65 7.97 14.84
C GLU A 288 -13.56 9.01 14.54
N ALA A 289 -13.51 9.53 13.31
CA ALA A 289 -12.57 10.59 12.95
C ALA A 289 -12.82 11.87 13.76
N PHE A 290 -14.10 12.24 13.95
CA PHE A 290 -14.47 13.44 14.70
C PHE A 290 -14.15 13.34 16.20
N LYS A 291 -14.03 12.14 16.78
CA LYS A 291 -13.53 11.98 18.16
C LYS A 291 -12.06 12.40 18.32
N LEU A 292 -11.30 12.49 17.22
CA LEU A 292 -9.92 12.96 17.21
C LEU A 292 -9.80 14.48 17.07
N LEU A 293 -10.91 15.18 16.82
CA LEU A 293 -10.93 16.64 16.74
C LEU A 293 -11.23 17.24 18.12
N ASP A 294 -10.66 18.42 18.37
CA ASP A 294 -11.09 19.26 19.48
C ASP A 294 -12.51 19.78 19.26
N ASP A 295 -13.27 19.95 20.35
CA ASP A 295 -14.69 20.33 20.28
C ASP A 295 -14.87 21.70 19.60
N SER A 296 -13.87 22.59 19.69
CA SER A 296 -13.87 23.89 19.02
C SER A 296 -14.01 23.77 17.50
N LEU A 297 -13.37 22.77 16.86
CA LEU A 297 -13.45 22.51 15.42
C LEU A 297 -14.82 21.99 14.97
N LEU A 298 -15.63 21.51 15.92
CA LEU A 298 -16.95 20.93 15.67
C LEU A 298 -18.10 21.80 16.16
N SER A 299 -17.80 22.92 16.83
CA SER A 299 -18.76 23.76 17.54
C SER A 299 -19.71 24.55 16.62
N GLY A 300 -19.34 24.74 15.35
CA GLY A 300 -20.19 25.41 14.36
C GLY A 300 -21.39 24.57 13.96
N LYS A 301 -22.59 25.19 13.87
CA LYS A 301 -23.80 24.53 13.37
C LYS A 301 -23.54 23.99 11.95
N GLY A 302 -23.62 22.67 11.79
CA GLY A 302 -23.40 21.99 10.50
C GLY A 302 -21.94 21.72 10.14
N ALA A 303 -20.97 21.99 11.02
CA ALA A 303 -19.55 21.72 10.74
C ALA A 303 -19.33 20.23 10.40
N ARG A 304 -19.91 19.31 11.17
CA ARG A 304 -19.85 17.87 10.91
C ARG A 304 -20.39 17.49 9.53
N ASP A 305 -21.54 18.04 9.16
CA ASP A 305 -22.19 17.74 7.89
C ASP A 305 -21.39 18.30 6.71
N MET A 306 -20.79 19.48 6.88
CA MET A 306 -19.86 20.06 5.90
C MET A 306 -18.65 19.15 5.68
N TRP A 307 -18.01 18.67 6.76
CA TRP A 307 -16.88 17.72 6.67
C TRP A 307 -17.31 16.42 5.97
N LYS A 308 -18.42 15.80 6.39
CA LYS A 308 -18.95 14.57 5.77
C LYS A 308 -19.22 14.78 4.27
N SER A 309 -20.00 15.80 3.92
CA SER A 309 -20.37 16.09 2.53
C SER A 309 -19.17 16.40 1.65
N THR A 310 -18.16 17.09 2.18
CA THR A 310 -16.92 17.39 1.43
C THR A 310 -16.15 16.10 1.13
N TYR A 311 -16.03 15.21 2.11
CA TYR A 311 -15.24 13.99 1.95
C TYR A 311 -15.99 12.86 1.23
N ASP A 312 -17.32 12.85 1.26
CA ASP A 312 -18.14 11.92 0.49
C ASP A 312 -18.05 12.17 -1.02
N LYS A 313 -17.68 13.38 -1.42
CA LYS A 313 -17.54 13.78 -2.83
C LYS A 313 -16.23 13.30 -3.46
N VAL A 314 -15.18 13.06 -2.68
CA VAL A 314 -13.91 12.54 -3.21
C VAL A 314 -13.89 11.02 -3.18
N ALA A 315 -13.14 10.40 -4.09
CA ALA A 315 -12.97 8.94 -4.09
C ALA A 315 -12.03 8.51 -2.96
N SER A 316 -10.85 9.14 -2.84
CA SER A 316 -9.91 8.95 -1.73
C SER A 316 -9.23 10.27 -1.36
N LEU A 317 -8.66 10.31 -0.16
CA LEU A 317 -7.73 11.32 0.33
C LEU A 317 -6.52 10.64 0.94
N ASP A 318 -5.50 10.40 0.15
CA ASP A 318 -4.33 9.68 0.62
C ASP A 318 -3.29 10.67 1.19
N VAL A 319 -2.65 10.28 2.30
CA VAL A 319 -1.60 11.07 2.94
C VAL A 319 -0.25 10.58 2.44
N LYS A 320 0.46 11.45 1.72
CA LYS A 320 1.80 11.17 1.19
C LYS A 320 2.88 11.28 2.28
N SER A 321 2.78 12.28 3.13
CA SER A 321 3.72 12.50 4.23
C SER A 321 3.11 13.31 5.37
N VAL A 322 3.62 13.06 6.57
CA VAL A 322 3.38 13.88 7.77
C VAL A 322 4.74 14.17 8.37
N VAL A 323 5.08 15.45 8.51
CA VAL A 323 6.36 15.90 9.07
C VAL A 323 6.06 16.82 10.25
N VAL A 324 6.77 16.68 11.36
CA VAL A 324 6.70 17.69 12.43
C VAL A 324 7.43 18.93 11.97
N ASP A 325 6.69 20.02 11.88
CA ASP A 325 7.23 21.32 11.49
C ASP A 325 7.74 22.10 12.71
N SER A 326 6.96 22.17 13.79
CA SER A 326 7.33 22.94 14.98
C SER A 326 6.55 22.54 16.23
N THR A 327 7.02 22.99 17.39
CA THR A 327 6.33 22.89 18.68
C THR A 327 5.98 24.28 19.18
N ARG A 328 4.72 24.52 19.54
CA ARG A 328 4.24 25.78 20.11
C ARG A 328 4.59 25.86 21.61
N GLY A 329 4.62 27.08 22.15
CA GLY A 329 4.94 27.32 23.56
C GLY A 329 3.97 26.68 24.56
N ASP A 330 2.76 26.31 24.11
CA ASP A 330 1.77 25.59 24.91
C ASP A 330 1.90 24.05 24.83
N GLY A 331 2.96 23.56 24.18
CA GLY A 331 3.23 22.13 23.99
C GLY A 331 2.51 21.49 22.79
N SER A 332 1.71 22.25 22.03
CA SER A 332 1.08 21.72 20.81
C SER A 332 2.12 21.47 19.72
N ILE A 333 1.95 20.39 18.97
CA ILE A 333 2.82 20.02 17.84
C ILE A 333 2.13 20.40 16.55
N VAL A 334 2.85 21.10 15.67
CA VAL A 334 2.37 21.45 14.33
C VAL A 334 2.97 20.45 13.34
N CYS A 335 2.10 19.73 12.64
CA CYS A 335 2.47 18.79 11.60
C CYS A 335 2.20 19.38 10.21
N LEU A 336 3.19 19.35 9.32
CA LEU A 336 3.01 19.56 7.90
C LEU A 336 2.52 18.27 7.25
N VAL A 337 1.28 18.27 6.77
CA VAL A 337 0.66 17.13 6.10
C VAL A 337 0.63 17.39 4.60
N THR A 338 1.25 16.50 3.83
CA THR A 338 1.12 16.47 2.38
C THR A 338 0.16 15.34 2.01
N SER A 339 -0.92 15.68 1.32
CA SER A 339 -1.98 14.76 0.94
C SER A 339 -2.43 15.04 -0.49
N PHE A 340 -3.26 14.18 -1.07
CA PHE A 340 -3.94 14.47 -2.34
C PHE A 340 -5.27 13.74 -2.36
N ALA A 341 -6.23 14.30 -3.09
CA ALA A 341 -7.49 13.62 -3.34
C ALA A 341 -7.51 12.98 -4.72
N THR A 342 -8.21 11.85 -4.80
CA THR A 342 -8.59 11.23 -6.06
C THR A 342 -10.10 11.35 -6.25
N GLY A 343 -10.56 11.29 -7.49
CA GLY A 343 -11.97 11.45 -7.85
C GLY A 343 -12.12 12.25 -9.13
N ASP A 344 -13.35 12.68 -9.38
CA ASP A 344 -13.64 13.64 -10.45
C ASP A 344 -12.88 14.96 -10.18
N LYS A 345 -12.13 15.43 -11.18
CA LYS A 345 -11.25 16.58 -11.03
C LYS A 345 -12.05 17.84 -10.63
N ASP A 346 -13.18 18.08 -11.27
CA ASP A 346 -13.98 19.28 -11.03
C ASP A 346 -14.56 19.25 -9.62
N ILE A 347 -14.96 18.06 -9.15
CA ILE A 347 -15.41 17.86 -7.77
C ILE A 347 -14.29 18.16 -6.78
N VAL A 348 -13.09 17.59 -6.97
CA VAL A 348 -11.96 17.76 -6.06
C VAL A 348 -11.49 19.23 -6.02
N GLU A 349 -11.41 19.89 -7.17
CA GLU A 349 -11.05 21.30 -7.26
C GLU A 349 -12.12 22.21 -6.66
N SER A 350 -13.41 21.88 -6.78
CA SER A 350 -14.52 22.67 -6.21
C SER A 350 -14.50 22.75 -4.69
N ILE A 351 -13.87 21.78 -4.01
CA ILE A 351 -13.72 21.77 -2.54
C ILE A 351 -12.37 22.36 -2.10
N GLY A 352 -11.65 23.02 -3.02
CA GLY A 352 -10.40 23.72 -2.74
C GLY A 352 -9.18 22.80 -2.60
N TRP A 353 -9.25 21.59 -3.17
CA TRP A 353 -8.17 20.62 -3.14
C TRP A 353 -7.62 20.42 -4.55
N GLY A 354 -6.30 20.33 -4.68
CA GLY A 354 -5.69 19.88 -5.92
C GLY A 354 -6.05 18.42 -6.19
N ALA A 355 -6.59 18.13 -7.38
CA ALA A 355 -6.76 16.76 -7.84
C ALA A 355 -5.40 16.12 -8.12
N TRP A 356 -5.27 14.81 -7.89
CA TRP A 356 -4.05 14.07 -8.25
C TRP A 356 -3.58 14.43 -9.68
N PRO A 357 -2.29 14.72 -9.89
CA PRO A 357 -1.15 14.53 -8.98
C PRO A 357 -0.78 15.72 -8.10
N VAL A 358 -1.67 16.71 -7.95
CA VAL A 358 -1.38 17.92 -7.17
C VAL A 358 -1.40 17.61 -5.67
N ASN A 359 -0.29 17.93 -5.01
CA ASN A 359 -0.18 17.80 -3.56
C ASN A 359 -0.93 18.96 -2.86
N ASN A 360 -1.71 18.61 -1.86
CA ASN A 360 -2.35 19.50 -0.92
C ASN A 360 -1.57 19.52 0.39
N THR A 361 -1.11 20.69 0.77
CA THR A 361 -0.40 20.90 2.03
C THR A 361 -1.34 21.48 3.06
N ARG A 362 -1.33 20.93 4.28
CA ARG A 362 -2.06 21.44 5.45
C ARG A 362 -1.13 21.47 6.65
N TYR A 363 -1.28 22.48 7.50
CA TYR A 363 -0.72 22.47 8.84
C TYR A 363 -1.78 21.94 9.79
N VAL A 364 -1.46 20.86 10.49
CA VAL A 364 -2.35 20.20 11.44
C VAL A 364 -1.74 20.33 12.82
N THR A 365 -2.38 21.10 13.69
CA THR A 365 -1.94 21.25 15.08
C THR A 365 -2.58 20.16 15.92
N VAL A 366 -1.75 19.40 16.64
CA VAL A 366 -2.17 18.37 17.59
C VAL A 366 -1.73 18.73 19.00
N LYS A 367 -2.60 18.46 19.97
CA LYS A 367 -2.35 18.72 21.38
C LYS A 367 -2.73 17.50 22.20
N LYS A 368 -1.93 17.23 23.24
CA LYS A 368 -2.23 16.18 24.20
C LYS A 368 -3.41 16.59 25.08
N THR A 369 -4.45 15.75 25.13
CA THR A 369 -5.64 15.94 25.96
C THR A 369 -5.86 14.67 26.77
N GLY A 370 -5.43 14.68 28.03
CA GLY A 370 -5.41 13.48 28.88
C GLY A 370 -4.37 12.45 28.41
N SER A 371 -4.82 11.23 28.12
CA SER A 371 -3.98 10.16 27.56
C SER A 371 -3.86 10.22 26.04
N ASP A 372 -4.72 10.99 25.38
CA ASP A 372 -4.86 11.00 23.93
C ASP A 372 -4.31 12.28 23.30
N TYR A 373 -4.28 12.31 21.97
CA TYR A 373 -3.95 13.48 21.17
C TYR A 373 -5.15 13.87 20.33
N ARG A 374 -5.48 15.17 20.35
CA ARG A 374 -6.56 15.75 19.54
C ARG A 374 -6.00 16.78 18.57
N ILE A 375 -6.60 16.83 17.39
CA ILE A 375 -6.36 17.87 16.38
C ILE A 375 -7.13 19.11 16.82
N THR A 376 -6.40 20.20 17.09
CA THR A 376 -6.97 21.48 17.54
C THR A 376 -7.07 22.49 16.40
N GLU A 377 -6.37 22.26 15.29
CA GLU A 377 -6.35 23.18 14.14
C GLU A 377 -6.00 22.43 12.85
N ILE A 378 -6.64 22.80 11.75
CA ILE A 378 -6.26 22.40 10.38
C ILE A 378 -6.27 23.67 9.52
N SER A 379 -5.12 24.08 9.01
CA SER A 379 -4.96 25.32 8.24
C SER A 379 -4.20 25.10 6.92
N THR A 380 -4.34 26.04 5.99
CA THR A 380 -3.58 26.07 4.72
C THR A 380 -2.31 26.91 4.81
N SER A 381 -2.11 27.61 5.93
CA SER A 381 -0.95 28.47 6.21
C SER A 381 -0.52 28.29 7.66
N LYS A 382 0.79 28.47 7.91
CA LYS A 382 1.40 28.29 9.23
C LYS A 382 0.91 29.30 10.26
#